data_AF-A0A7W0VI76-F1
#
_entry.id   AF-A0A7W0VI76-F1
#
_cell.length_a   1.000
_cell.length_b   1.000
_cell.length_c   1.000
_cell.angle_alpha   90.00
_cell.angle_beta   90.00
_cell.angle_gamma   90.00
#
_symmetry.space_group_name_H-M   'P 1'
#
loop_
_entity.id
_entity.type
_entity.pdbx_description
1 polymer ?
#
loop_
_entity_poly.entity_id
_entity_poly.type
_entity_poly.pdbx_seq_one_letter_code
_entity_poly.pdbx_strand_id
1 'polypeptide(L)'
;MSGPGGQPAASYEIRGGPDRDPHVDVNVWSTGAFEKDDRTFTHVAFEVRNTGEEGVSIDPRQLRLDAYLENGQQLPPAHLVQAMAPGSTMMVAPREASTFRFVFQLPIEIEPDRIGSFRLRWELDHERGQRYRAVHRLPPRS
;
A
#
# COMPACT_ATOMS: atom_id res chain seq x y z
N MET A 1 -8.79 12.13 -14.33
CA MET A 1 -9.69 11.80 -13.20
C MET A 1 -8.85 11.78 -11.94
N SER A 2 -9.20 12.63 -10.99
CA SER A 2 -8.41 12.91 -9.78
C SER A 2 -8.96 12.08 -8.62
N GLY A 3 -8.11 11.30 -7.94
CA GLY A 3 -8.47 10.69 -6.65
C GLY A 3 -8.80 11.76 -5.61
N PRO A 4 -9.44 11.40 -4.48
CA PRO A 4 -9.90 12.38 -3.51
C PRO A 4 -8.70 13.13 -2.89
N GLY A 5 -8.57 14.41 -3.23
CA GLY A 5 -7.82 15.41 -2.46
C GLY A 5 -6.30 15.31 -2.43
N GLY A 6 -5.62 15.54 -3.57
CA GLY A 6 -4.23 16.05 -3.59
C GLY A 6 -3.16 15.18 -2.91
N GLN A 7 -3.43 13.89 -2.70
CA GLN A 7 -2.43 12.95 -2.21
C GLN A 7 -1.62 12.43 -3.41
N PRO A 8 -0.28 12.34 -3.29
CA PRO A 8 0.53 11.62 -4.27
C PRO A 8 0.12 10.15 -4.20
N ALA A 9 -0.79 9.78 -5.09
CA ALA A 9 -1.29 8.43 -5.26
C ALA A 9 -0.71 7.87 -6.56
N ALA A 10 -0.17 6.66 -6.52
CA ALA A 10 0.01 5.90 -7.75
C ALA A 10 -1.23 5.05 -8.01
N SER A 11 -1.64 5.06 -9.28
CA SER A 11 -2.69 4.21 -9.80
C SER A 11 -2.05 3.08 -10.63
N TYR A 12 -2.53 1.86 -10.42
CA TYR A 12 -2.09 0.68 -11.13
C TYR A 12 -3.30 -0.01 -11.74
N GLU A 13 -3.29 -0.17 -13.06
CA GLU A 13 -4.23 -1.03 -13.77
C GLU A 13 -3.65 -2.44 -13.87
N ILE A 14 -4.34 -3.43 -13.30
CA ILE A 14 -3.93 -4.82 -13.35
C ILE A 14 -4.81 -5.58 -14.35
N ARG A 15 -4.17 -6.27 -15.29
CA ARG A 15 -4.82 -7.05 -16.36
C ARG A 15 -4.36 -8.51 -16.33
N GLY A 16 -5.31 -9.44 -16.40
CA GLY A 16 -5.05 -10.88 -16.49
C GLY A 16 -4.76 -11.39 -17.92
N GLY A 17 -4.76 -10.50 -18.93
CA GLY A 17 -4.49 -10.82 -20.33
C GLY A 17 -4.74 -9.64 -21.27
N PRO A 18 -4.28 -9.72 -22.55
CA PRO A 18 -4.32 -8.61 -23.51
C PRO A 18 -5.72 -8.11 -23.90
N ASP A 19 -6.76 -8.94 -23.79
CA ASP A 19 -8.14 -8.60 -24.19
C ASP A 19 -9.11 -8.45 -23.00
N ARG A 20 -8.62 -8.13 -21.79
CA ARG A 20 -9.49 -7.96 -20.61
C ARG A 20 -9.21 -6.66 -19.87
N ASP A 21 -10.16 -5.74 -19.96
CA ASP A 21 -10.13 -4.40 -19.36
C ASP A 21 -10.90 -4.33 -18.03
N PRO A 22 -10.46 -3.40 -17.16
CA PRO A 22 -9.48 -3.68 -16.13
C PRO A 22 -9.97 -4.83 -15.25
N HIS A 23 -9.05 -5.61 -14.68
CA HIS A 23 -9.47 -6.59 -13.66
C HIS A 23 -9.49 -5.95 -12.27
N VAL A 24 -8.49 -5.11 -11.97
CA VAL A 24 -8.40 -4.38 -10.72
C VAL A 24 -7.68 -3.06 -10.92
N ASP A 25 -8.24 -1.98 -10.39
CA ASP A 25 -7.54 -0.71 -10.21
C ASP A 25 -7.06 -0.59 -8.77
N VAL A 26 -5.79 -0.25 -8.58
CA VAL A 26 -5.19 -0.06 -7.25
C VAL A 26 -4.65 1.35 -7.14
N ASN A 27 -5.20 2.13 -6.22
CA ASN A 27 -4.64 3.40 -5.80
C ASN A 27 -3.90 3.23 -4.48
N VAL A 28 -2.63 3.63 -4.45
CA VAL A 28 -1.77 3.52 -3.26
C VAL A 28 -1.31 4.91 -2.85
N TRP A 29 -1.45 5.25 -1.57
CA TRP A 29 -0.95 6.50 -1.01
C TRP A 29 -0.44 6.32 0.42
N SER A 30 0.35 7.30 0.87
CA SER A 30 0.79 7.41 2.27
C SER A 30 0.21 8.68 2.89
N THR A 31 -0.07 8.64 4.19
CA THR A 31 -0.40 9.86 4.94
C THR A 31 0.80 10.48 5.65
N GLY A 32 2.02 9.99 5.38
CA GLY A 32 3.25 10.45 6.02
C GLY A 32 3.71 9.57 7.18
N ALA A 33 4.79 10.01 7.82
CA ALA A 33 5.29 9.45 9.06
C ALA A 33 4.81 10.29 10.24
N PHE A 34 4.66 9.66 11.40
CA PHE A 34 4.31 10.34 12.65
C PHE A 34 4.94 9.62 13.83
N GLU A 35 5.16 10.37 14.90
CA GLU A 35 5.67 9.83 16.15
C GLU A 35 4.53 9.49 17.11
N LYS A 36 4.69 8.39 17.84
CA LYS A 36 3.81 7.99 18.94
C LYS A 36 4.60 7.11 19.90
N ASP A 37 4.53 7.39 21.20
CA ASP A 37 5.19 6.58 22.24
C ASP A 37 6.69 6.33 21.92
N ASP A 38 7.42 7.40 21.57
CA ASP A 38 8.84 7.41 21.18
C ASP A 38 9.18 6.51 19.97
N ARG A 39 8.19 6.19 19.14
CA ARG A 39 8.34 5.36 17.95
C ARG A 39 7.77 6.05 16.73
N THR A 40 8.41 5.82 15.60
CA THR A 40 7.96 6.36 14.33
C THR A 40 7.17 5.34 13.55
N PHE A 41 5.97 5.77 13.14
CA PHE A 41 5.03 5.00 12.37
C PHE A 41 4.77 5.67 11.03
N THR A 42 4.24 4.91 10.09
CA THR A 42 3.71 5.45 8.84
C THR A 42 2.45 4.72 8.42
N HIS A 43 1.49 5.48 7.93
CA HIS A 43 0.28 4.94 7.34
C HIS A 43 0.41 4.84 5.84
N VAL A 44 0.01 3.68 5.33
CA VAL A 44 -0.15 3.41 3.92
C VAL A 44 -1.58 2.93 3.70
N ALA A 45 -2.22 3.42 2.64
CA ALA A 45 -3.56 3.02 2.30
C ALA A 45 -3.65 2.60 0.83
N PHE A 46 -4.56 1.67 0.61
CA PHE A 46 -4.88 1.10 -0.69
C PHE A 46 -6.37 1.27 -0.92
N GLU A 47 -6.77 1.88 -2.03
CA GLU A 47 -8.10 1.66 -2.61
C GLU A 47 -7.93 0.62 -3.70
N VAL A 48 -8.61 -0.51 -3.54
CA VAL A 48 -8.65 -1.58 -4.54
C VAL A 48 -10.06 -1.62 -5.09
N ARG A 49 -10.19 -1.42 -6.39
CA ARG A 49 -11.45 -1.50 -7.12
C ARG A 49 -11.37 -2.68 -8.06
N ASN A 50 -12.17 -3.69 -7.77
CA ASN A 50 -12.25 -4.90 -8.58
C ASN A 50 -13.39 -4.74 -9.59
N THR A 51 -13.04 -4.64 -10.87
CA THR A 51 -13.99 -4.55 -11.98
C THR A 51 -14.21 -5.90 -12.66
N GLY A 52 -13.48 -6.93 -12.24
CA GLY A 52 -13.61 -8.29 -12.73
C GLY A 52 -14.77 -9.08 -12.11
N GLU A 53 -14.88 -10.34 -12.55
CA GLU A 53 -15.90 -11.31 -12.12
C GLU A 53 -15.41 -12.22 -10.97
N GLU A 54 -14.19 -12.05 -10.50
CA GLU A 54 -13.54 -12.91 -9.50
C GLU A 54 -12.96 -12.07 -8.37
N GLY A 55 -12.94 -12.61 -7.16
CA GLY A 55 -12.38 -11.92 -6.00
C GLY A 55 -10.86 -11.73 -6.10
N VAL A 56 -10.38 -10.65 -5.48
CA VAL A 56 -8.96 -10.41 -5.28
C VAL A 56 -8.68 -10.15 -3.81
N SER A 57 -7.47 -10.48 -3.35
CA SER A 57 -7.09 -10.29 -1.96
C SER A 57 -5.70 -9.69 -1.82
N ILE A 58 -5.51 -8.93 -0.74
CA ILE A 58 -4.21 -8.48 -0.28
C ILE A 58 -3.75 -9.45 0.81
N ASP A 59 -2.58 -10.06 0.69
CA ASP A 59 -1.92 -10.75 1.80
C ASP A 59 -1.01 -9.76 2.56
N PRO A 60 -1.33 -9.35 3.80
CA PRO A 60 -0.51 -8.41 4.54
C PRO A 60 0.93 -8.92 4.80
N ARG A 61 1.16 -10.24 4.73
CA ARG A 61 2.49 -10.85 4.91
C ARG A 61 3.41 -10.60 3.72
N GLN A 62 2.85 -10.28 2.55
CA GLN A 62 3.61 -9.94 1.35
C GLN A 62 3.92 -8.44 1.25
N LEU A 63 3.28 -7.62 2.09
CA LEU A 63 3.58 -6.21 2.16
C LEU A 63 4.97 -5.99 2.75
N ARG A 64 5.77 -5.17 2.08
CA ARG A 64 7.06 -4.70 2.62
C ARG A 64 7.19 -3.22 2.41
N LEU A 65 7.63 -2.53 3.46
CA LEU A 65 7.92 -1.11 3.42
C LEU A 65 9.38 -0.88 3.79
N ASP A 66 10.13 -0.37 2.82
CA ASP A 66 11.49 0.11 3.03
C ASP A 66 11.44 1.64 3.20
N ALA A 67 12.10 2.17 4.23
CA ALA A 67 12.23 3.60 4.44
C ALA A 67 13.65 4.05 4.10
N TYR A 68 13.78 5.27 3.57
CA TYR A 68 15.05 5.87 3.18
C TYR A 68 15.14 7.26 3.80
N LEU A 69 16.30 7.58 4.38
CA LEU A 69 16.62 8.93 4.84
C LEU A 69 16.79 9.88 3.64
N GLU A 70 16.82 11.19 3.89
CA GLU A 70 17.03 12.23 2.86
C GLU A 70 18.31 12.03 2.04
N ASN A 71 19.37 11.52 2.68
CA ASN A 71 20.64 11.20 2.01
C ASN A 71 20.60 9.91 1.18
N GLY A 72 19.43 9.25 1.08
CA GLY A 72 19.23 8.00 0.35
C GLY A 72 19.62 6.74 1.11
N GLN A 73 20.11 6.84 2.34
CA GLN A 73 20.42 5.68 3.17
C GLN A 73 19.14 4.91 3.53
N GLN A 74 19.14 3.60 3.24
CA GLN A 74 18.04 2.72 3.63
C GLN A 74 18.08 2.44 5.14
N LEU A 75 16.93 2.58 5.79
CA LEU A 75 16.73 2.17 7.18
C LEU A 75 16.47 0.66 7.26
N PRO A 76 16.65 0.03 8.43
CA PRO A 76 16.24 -1.36 8.59
C PRO A 76 14.73 -1.52 8.28
N PRO A 77 14.29 -2.71 7.82
CA PRO A 77 12.93 -2.89 7.32
C PRO A 77 11.84 -2.53 8.34
N ALA A 78 10.79 -1.85 7.88
CA ALA A 78 9.66 -1.53 8.74
C ALA A 78 8.82 -2.79 9.03
N HIS A 79 8.20 -2.81 10.20
CA HIS A 79 7.31 -3.89 10.63
C HIS A 79 5.85 -3.50 10.47
N LEU A 80 5.06 -4.33 9.80
CA LEU A 80 3.62 -4.16 9.79
C LEU A 80 3.07 -4.47 11.19
N VAL A 81 2.49 -3.47 11.84
CA VAL A 81 1.93 -3.61 13.21
C VAL A 81 0.42 -3.61 13.23
N GLN A 82 -0.22 -3.09 12.19
CA GLN A 82 -1.68 -3.08 12.09
C GLN A 82 -2.12 -3.15 10.63
N ALA A 83 -3.17 -3.94 10.37
CA ALA A 83 -3.84 -4.03 9.09
C ALA A 83 -5.35 -3.88 9.32
N MET A 84 -5.97 -2.94 8.63
CA MET A 84 -7.39 -2.60 8.77
C MET A 84 -8.09 -2.79 7.44
N ALA A 85 -9.21 -3.51 7.47
CA ALA A 85 -10.04 -3.79 6.31
C ALA A 85 -11.53 -3.58 6.62
N PRO A 86 -12.35 -3.22 5.62
CA PRO A 86 -13.80 -3.26 5.75
C PRO A 86 -14.27 -4.71 6.00
N GLY A 87 -15.11 -4.93 7.01
CA GLY A 87 -15.72 -6.25 7.25
C GLY A 87 -14.76 -7.37 7.67
N SER A 88 -13.55 -7.03 8.16
CA SER A 88 -12.53 -7.97 8.66
C SER A 88 -11.92 -8.93 7.63
N THR A 89 -12.14 -8.71 6.33
CA THR A 89 -11.54 -9.51 5.25
C THR A 89 -10.62 -8.67 4.38
N MET A 90 -9.48 -9.22 3.99
CA MET A 90 -8.55 -8.58 3.04
C MET A 90 -8.93 -8.84 1.57
N MET A 91 -10.17 -9.25 1.34
CA MET A 91 -10.71 -9.59 0.03
C MET A 91 -11.58 -8.45 -0.50
N VAL A 92 -11.52 -8.24 -1.81
CA VAL A 92 -12.42 -7.38 -2.59
C VAL A 92 -13.20 -8.28 -3.52
N ALA A 93 -14.51 -8.36 -3.27
CA ALA A 93 -15.41 -9.17 -4.09
C ALA A 93 -15.47 -8.65 -5.53
N PRO A 94 -15.96 -9.45 -6.48
CA PRO A 94 -16.22 -9.01 -7.85
C PRO A 94 -17.07 -7.74 -7.87
N ARG A 95 -16.71 -6.79 -8.74
CA ARG A 95 -17.45 -5.53 -8.96
C ARG A 95 -17.58 -4.65 -7.71
N GLU A 96 -16.72 -4.83 -6.71
CA GLU A 96 -16.68 -4.01 -5.50
C GLU A 96 -15.40 -3.18 -5.38
N ALA A 97 -15.40 -2.23 -4.44
CA ALA A 97 -14.21 -1.49 -4.05
C ALA A 97 -14.05 -1.47 -2.53
N SER A 98 -12.82 -1.67 -2.07
CA SER A 98 -12.48 -1.64 -0.64
C SER A 98 -11.26 -0.77 -0.40
N THR A 99 -11.26 -0.06 0.73
CA THR A 99 -10.09 0.69 1.20
C THR A 99 -9.44 -0.01 2.38
N PHE A 100 -8.17 -0.38 2.24
CA PHE A 100 -7.35 -0.99 3.27
C PHE A 100 -6.38 0.03 3.85
N ARG A 101 -6.12 -0.05 5.16
CA ARG A 101 -5.13 0.80 5.83
C ARG A 101 -4.14 -0.06 6.58
N PHE A 102 -2.86 0.26 6.43
CA PHE A 102 -1.75 -0.45 7.03
C PHE A 102 -0.89 0.52 7.81
N VAL A 103 -0.49 0.10 9.01
CA VAL A 103 0.41 0.86 9.89
C VAL A 103 1.71 0.10 9.97
N PHE A 104 2.79 0.74 9.57
CA PHE A 104 4.15 0.23 9.72
C PHE A 104 4.86 0.98 10.83
N GLN A 105 5.59 0.26 11.67
CA GLN A 105 6.52 0.81 12.65
C GLN A 105 7.94 0.74 12.09
N LEU A 106 8.68 1.84 12.17
CA LEU A 106 10.11 1.85 11.88
C LEU A 106 10.90 1.25 13.06
N PRO A 107 11.98 0.49 12.79
CA PRO A 107 12.67 -0.29 13.80
C PRO A 107 13.64 0.52 14.68
N ILE A 108 13.92 1.77 14.31
CA ILE A 108 14.82 2.66 15.06
C ILE A 108 14.04 3.91 15.48
N GLU A 109 14.47 4.52 16.59
CA GLU A 109 14.08 5.87 16.95
C GLU A 109 14.64 6.81 15.87
N ILE A 110 13.74 7.33 15.03
CA ILE A 110 14.08 8.23 13.94
C ILE A 110 12.98 9.27 13.85
N GLU A 111 13.33 10.54 13.89
CA GLU A 111 12.35 11.61 13.76
C GLU A 111 11.65 11.50 12.38
N PRO A 112 10.32 11.64 12.31
CA PRO A 112 9.56 11.52 11.06
C PRO A 112 10.07 12.39 9.90
N ASP A 113 10.56 13.59 10.19
CA ASP A 113 11.07 14.59 9.25
C ASP A 113 12.41 14.19 8.60
N ARG A 114 13.16 13.28 9.23
CA ARG A 114 14.42 12.74 8.69
C ARG A 114 14.20 11.74 7.54
N ILE A 115 12.96 11.32 7.30
CA ILE A 115 12.61 10.33 6.29
C ILE A 115 12.44 11.02 4.93
N GLY A 116 13.28 10.66 3.97
CA GLY A 116 13.28 11.23 2.63
C GLY A 116 12.38 10.51 1.62
N SER A 117 12.07 9.23 1.82
CA SER A 117 11.03 8.52 1.04
C SER A 117 10.74 7.12 1.57
N PHE A 118 9.62 6.54 1.12
CA PHE A 118 9.34 5.12 1.30
C PHE A 118 9.28 4.38 -0.03
N ARG A 119 9.57 3.08 0.01
CA ARG A 119 9.31 2.14 -1.06
C ARG A 119 8.41 1.03 -0.54
N LEU A 120 7.20 1.00 -1.04
CA LEU A 120 6.22 -0.02 -0.74
C LEU A 120 6.26 -1.11 -1.81
N ARG A 121 6.38 -2.35 -1.40
CA ARG A 121 6.15 -3.53 -2.22
C ARG A 121 4.86 -4.19 -1.77
N TRP A 122 4.02 -4.54 -2.73
CA TRP A 122 2.73 -5.16 -2.48
C TRP A 122 2.40 -6.20 -3.55
N GLU A 123 1.48 -7.09 -3.19
CA GLU A 123 0.99 -8.17 -4.03
C GLU A 123 -0.52 -8.30 -3.88
N LEU A 124 -1.19 -8.61 -4.98
CA LEU A 124 -2.58 -9.04 -5.02
C LEU A 124 -2.65 -10.50 -5.49
N ASP A 125 -3.36 -11.32 -4.72
CA ASP A 125 -3.71 -12.69 -5.06
C ASP A 125 -5.11 -12.72 -5.68
N HIS A 126 -5.21 -13.24 -6.90
CA HIS A 126 -6.47 -13.54 -7.57
C HIS A 126 -6.98 -14.91 -7.13
N GLU A 127 -8.30 -15.11 -7.03
CA GLU A 127 -8.90 -16.40 -6.63
C GLU A 127 -8.47 -17.59 -7.50
N ARG A 128 -8.16 -17.36 -8.79
CA ARG A 128 -7.63 -18.37 -9.72
C ARG A 128 -6.12 -18.64 -9.61
N GLY A 129 -5.46 -18.11 -8.59
CA GLY A 129 -4.04 -18.34 -8.31
C GLY A 129 -3.07 -17.46 -9.11
N GLN A 130 -3.57 -16.45 -9.82
CA GLN A 130 -2.72 -15.42 -10.44
C GLN A 130 -2.25 -14.42 -9.39
N ARG A 131 -1.03 -13.92 -9.53
CA ARG A 131 -0.40 -12.98 -8.60
C ARG A 131 0.09 -11.74 -9.32
N TYR A 132 -0.19 -10.59 -8.74
CA TYR A 132 0.20 -9.30 -9.29
C TYR A 132 1.02 -8.54 -8.28
N ARG A 133 2.24 -8.18 -8.65
CA ARG A 133 3.19 -7.53 -7.75
C ARG A 133 3.66 -6.21 -8.32
N ALA A 134 3.69 -5.19 -7.47
CA ALA A 134 4.28 -3.90 -7.83
C ALA A 134 5.14 -3.34 -6.70
N VAL A 135 5.97 -2.37 -7.07
CA VAL A 135 6.80 -1.59 -6.16
C VAL A 135 6.51 -0.12 -6.44
N HIS A 136 6.15 0.62 -5.38
CA HIS A 136 5.78 2.02 -5.44
C HIS A 136 6.71 2.85 -4.56
N ARG A 137 7.16 4.01 -5.05
CA ARG A 137 7.86 5.01 -4.24
C ARG A 137 6.84 6.01 -3.72
N LEU A 138 6.69 6.08 -2.40
CA LEU A 138 5.84 7.02 -1.72
C LEU A 138 6.70 8.21 -1.25
N PRO A 139 6.25 9.46 -1.45
CA PRO A 139 6.93 10.60 -0.88
C PRO A 139 6.74 10.62 0.66
N PRO A 140 7.71 11.15 1.41
CA PRO A 140 7.46 11.54 2.78
C PRO A 140 6.53 12.76 2.75
N ARG A 141 5.52 12.81 3.60
CA ARG A 141 4.78 14.07 3.79
C ARG A 141 5.47 14.83 4.92
N SER A 142 5.85 16.06 4.61
CA SER A 142 6.20 17.14 5.53
C SER A 142 4.96 17.66 6.25
#